data_AF-A0A3S2CGK8-F1
#
_entry.id   AF-A0A3S2CGK8-F1
#
_cell.length_a   1.000
_cell.length_b   1.000
_cell.length_c   1.000
_cell.angle_alpha   90.00
_cell.angle_beta   90.00
_cell.angle_gamma   90.00
#
_symmetry.space_group_name_H-M   'P 1'
#
loop_
_entity.id
_entity.type
_entity.pdbx_description
1 polymer ?
#
loop_
_entity_poly.entity_id
_entity_poly.type
_entity_poly.pdbx_seq_one_letter_code
_entity_poly.pdbx_strand_id
1 'polypeptide(L)'
;IPTYAVPLRSFALGFARMATTNGFGPERAKAAKRLLAACMAEPFFVAGTGRGDVALMEAAPGRIFTKGGAEGVHCAAIPELGLGIALKCDDGAGRAGGAMVAAVLAKLLRADEALASKLSELASAPIENRNGAKVGGLRPTAALN
;
A
#
# COMPACT_ATOMS: atom_id res chain seq x y z
N ILE A 1 8.84 -10.31 11.39
CA ILE A 1 9.67 -11.36 10.74
C ILE A 1 9.01 -11.70 9.41
N PRO A 2 9.59 -11.36 8.24
CA PRO A 2 9.03 -11.77 6.96
C PRO A 2 9.24 -13.27 6.76
N THR A 3 8.19 -13.98 6.33
CA THR A 3 8.31 -15.38 5.92
C THR A 3 8.95 -15.41 4.53
N TYR A 4 10.28 -15.41 4.47
CA TYR A 4 11.07 -15.37 3.23
C TYR A 4 10.65 -16.44 2.21
N ALA A 5 10.11 -17.56 2.69
CA ALA A 5 9.65 -18.67 1.86
C ALA A 5 8.35 -18.38 1.09
N VAL A 6 7.62 -17.30 1.39
CA VAL A 6 6.34 -16.99 0.73
C VAL A 6 6.59 -16.16 -0.54
N PRO A 7 6.22 -16.66 -1.74
CA PRO A 7 6.35 -15.88 -2.97
C PRO A 7 5.48 -14.61 -2.96
N LEU A 8 5.93 -13.53 -3.60
CA LEU A 8 5.15 -12.29 -3.74
C LEU A 8 3.75 -12.53 -4.32
N ARG A 9 3.63 -13.41 -5.31
CA ARG A 9 2.32 -13.80 -5.89
C ARG A 9 1.35 -14.34 -4.84
N SER A 10 1.84 -15.03 -3.82
CA SER A 10 1.02 -15.61 -2.75
C SER A 10 0.54 -14.53 -1.79
N PHE A 11 1.37 -13.52 -1.49
CA PHE A 11 0.93 -12.34 -0.75
C PHE A 11 -0.13 -11.57 -1.54
N ALA A 12 0.13 -11.26 -2.81
CA ALA A 12 -0.82 -10.57 -3.68
C ALA A 12 -2.17 -11.30 -3.75
N LEU A 13 -2.15 -12.63 -3.95
CA LEU A 13 -3.36 -13.45 -3.93
C LEU A 13 -4.06 -13.42 -2.57
N GLY A 14 -3.32 -13.48 -1.46
CA GLY A 14 -3.87 -13.37 -0.12
C GLY A 14 -4.63 -12.07 0.09
N PHE A 15 -4.03 -10.93 -0.28
CA PHE A 15 -4.67 -9.62 -0.21
C PHE A 15 -5.89 -9.50 -1.14
N ALA A 16 -5.81 -10.05 -2.36
CA ALA A 16 -6.95 -10.09 -3.28
C ALA A 16 -8.13 -10.89 -2.68
N ARG A 17 -7.85 -12.03 -2.05
CA ARG A 17 -8.87 -12.85 -1.37
C ARG A 17 -9.43 -12.17 -0.12
N MET A 18 -8.61 -11.44 0.64
CA MET A 18 -9.12 -10.65 1.77
C MET A 18 -10.08 -9.56 1.31
N ALA A 19 -9.78 -8.91 0.17
CA ALA A 19 -10.59 -7.85 -0.39
C ALA A 19 -11.90 -8.35 -1.04
N THR A 20 -11.81 -9.45 -1.79
CA THR A 20 -12.96 -10.01 -2.53
C THR A 20 -13.75 -11.04 -1.74
N THR A 21 -13.16 -11.62 -0.70
CA THR A 21 -13.63 -12.81 0.02
C THR A 21 -13.73 -14.09 -0.81
N ASN A 22 -13.17 -14.10 -2.04
CA ASN A 22 -13.22 -15.26 -2.91
C ASN A 22 -12.47 -16.45 -2.32
N GLY A 23 -13.13 -17.62 -2.31
CA GLY A 23 -12.59 -18.85 -1.74
C GLY A 23 -12.68 -18.96 -0.21
N PHE A 24 -13.34 -18.01 0.46
CA PHE A 24 -13.65 -18.12 1.89
C PHE A 24 -15.07 -18.65 2.11
N GLY A 25 -15.24 -19.47 3.15
CA GLY A 25 -16.56 -19.79 3.69
C GLY A 25 -17.21 -18.57 4.38
N PRO A 26 -18.51 -18.63 4.70
CA PRO A 26 -19.30 -17.48 5.17
C PRO A 26 -18.68 -16.73 6.36
N GLU A 27 -18.22 -17.45 7.38
CA GLU A 27 -17.62 -16.86 8.59
C GLU A 27 -16.31 -16.12 8.29
N ARG A 28 -15.45 -16.72 7.46
CA ARG A 28 -14.18 -16.08 7.07
C ARG A 28 -14.40 -14.87 6.16
N ALA A 29 -15.38 -14.95 5.27
CA ALA A 29 -15.76 -13.82 4.42
C ALA A 29 -16.26 -12.64 5.26
N LYS A 30 -17.14 -12.90 6.25
CA LYS A 30 -17.62 -11.88 7.19
C LYS A 30 -16.47 -11.27 7.99
N ALA A 31 -15.55 -12.09 8.50
CA ALA A 31 -14.39 -11.61 9.25
C ALA A 31 -13.45 -10.76 8.39
N ALA A 32 -13.14 -11.19 7.17
CA ALA A 32 -12.27 -10.46 6.25
C ALA A 32 -12.84 -9.08 5.88
N LYS A 33 -14.13 -9.01 5.55
CA LYS A 33 -14.82 -7.73 5.29
C LYS A 33 -14.76 -6.80 6.50
N ARG A 34 -15.09 -7.32 7.69
CA ARG A 34 -15.04 -6.53 8.94
C ARG A 34 -13.64 -6.00 9.22
N LEU A 35 -12.62 -6.84 9.04
CA LEU A 35 -11.22 -6.46 9.31
C LEU A 35 -10.75 -5.37 8.35
N LEU A 36 -10.92 -5.56 7.03
CA LEU A 36 -10.48 -4.57 6.04
C LEU A 36 -11.22 -3.24 6.21
N ALA A 37 -12.54 -3.29 6.44
CA ALA A 37 -13.33 -2.08 6.69
C ALA A 37 -12.81 -1.33 7.92
N ALA A 38 -12.56 -2.02 9.04
CA ALA A 38 -12.03 -1.39 10.25
C ALA A 38 -10.64 -0.78 10.02
N CYS A 39 -9.73 -1.50 9.35
CA CYS A 39 -8.39 -0.98 9.07
C CYS A 39 -8.39 0.25 8.16
N MET A 40 -9.25 0.29 7.15
CA MET A 40 -9.36 1.44 6.24
C MET A 40 -10.11 2.61 6.87
N ALA A 41 -11.03 2.35 7.79
CA ALA A 41 -11.71 3.39 8.57
C ALA A 41 -10.79 4.02 9.62
N GLU A 42 -9.85 3.24 10.17
CA GLU A 42 -8.93 3.68 11.21
C GLU A 42 -7.44 3.40 10.87
N PRO A 43 -6.88 4.05 9.82
CA PRO A 43 -5.51 3.78 9.35
C PRO A 43 -4.43 3.97 10.41
N PHE A 44 -4.64 4.91 11.34
CA PHE A 44 -3.69 5.17 12.43
C PHE A 44 -3.40 3.91 13.26
N PHE A 45 -4.41 3.12 13.60
CA PHE A 45 -4.23 1.89 14.37
C PHE A 45 -3.56 0.75 13.59
N VAL A 46 -3.44 0.90 12.26
CA VAL A 46 -2.73 -0.07 11.41
C VAL A 46 -1.23 0.16 11.42
N ALA A 47 -0.78 1.42 11.46
CA ALA A 47 0.64 1.75 11.26
C ALA A 47 1.24 2.76 12.25
N GLY A 48 0.46 3.72 12.75
CA GLY A 48 0.91 4.76 13.67
C GLY A 48 1.49 6.00 12.99
N THR A 49 2.09 6.86 13.80
CA THR A 49 2.50 8.23 13.41
C THR A 49 3.53 8.26 12.28
N GLY A 50 3.30 9.14 11.31
CA GLY A 50 4.26 9.45 10.24
C GLY A 50 4.51 8.30 9.25
N ARG A 51 3.64 7.28 9.22
CA ARG A 51 3.80 6.13 8.33
C ARG A 51 3.07 6.35 7.01
N GLY A 52 3.73 6.02 5.91
CA GLY A 52 3.14 6.12 4.56
C GLY A 52 1.86 5.29 4.38
N ASP A 53 1.71 4.18 5.11
CA ASP A 53 0.48 3.38 5.12
C ASP A 53 -0.75 4.22 5.52
N VAL A 54 -0.59 5.10 6.52
CA VAL A 54 -1.66 6.00 6.98
C VAL A 54 -2.02 6.98 5.87
N ALA A 55 -1.02 7.69 5.34
CA ALA A 55 -1.23 8.69 4.30
C ALA A 55 -1.88 8.11 3.02
N LEU A 56 -1.51 6.90 2.64
CA LEU A 56 -2.09 6.19 1.48
C LEU A 56 -3.54 5.80 1.70
N MET A 57 -3.90 5.27 2.88
CA MET A 57 -5.29 4.91 3.18
C MET A 57 -6.17 6.15 3.39
N GLU A 58 -5.64 7.22 3.98
CA GLU A 58 -6.33 8.51 4.12
C GLU A 58 -6.51 9.22 2.76
N ALA A 59 -5.64 8.96 1.78
CA ALA A 59 -5.82 9.45 0.43
C ALA A 59 -7.04 8.84 -0.27
N ALA A 60 -7.39 7.59 0.05
CA ALA A 60 -8.50 6.87 -0.56
C ALA A 60 -9.33 6.10 0.48
N PRO A 61 -10.12 6.81 1.33
CA PRO A 61 -10.86 6.19 2.43
C PRO A 61 -11.75 5.05 1.94
N GLY A 62 -11.59 3.86 2.53
CA GLY A 62 -12.35 2.65 2.20
C GLY A 62 -12.02 2.00 0.84
N ARG A 63 -11.14 2.59 0.03
CA ARG A 63 -10.80 2.10 -1.33
C ARG A 63 -9.44 1.41 -1.40
N ILE A 64 -8.52 1.77 -0.51
CA ILE A 64 -7.18 1.19 -0.47
C ILE A 64 -6.90 0.69 0.95
N PHE A 65 -6.50 -0.58 1.05
CA PHE A 65 -5.78 -1.08 2.22
C PHE A 65 -4.30 -1.19 1.88
N THR A 66 -3.42 -0.77 2.77
CA THR A 66 -1.98 -0.96 2.61
C THR A 66 -1.30 -1.35 3.91
N LYS A 67 -0.26 -2.18 3.81
CA LYS A 67 0.61 -2.48 4.93
C LYS A 67 2.06 -2.66 4.47
N GLY A 68 2.93 -1.78 4.95
CA GLY A 68 4.37 -1.94 4.87
C GLY A 68 4.84 -3.09 5.76
N GLY A 69 5.76 -3.88 5.22
CA GLY A 69 6.47 -4.96 5.87
C GLY A 69 7.94 -4.63 6.13
N ALA A 70 8.67 -5.59 6.72
CA ALA A 70 10.11 -5.47 6.91
C ALA A 70 10.86 -5.64 5.58
N GLU A 71 12.09 -5.14 5.52
CA GLU A 71 12.99 -5.31 4.37
C GLU A 71 12.35 -4.86 3.05
N GLY A 72 11.69 -3.68 3.01
CA GLY A 72 11.19 -3.13 1.75
C GLY A 72 10.06 -3.92 1.09
N VAL A 73 9.44 -4.89 1.78
CA VAL A 73 8.20 -5.54 1.34
C VAL A 73 7.02 -4.60 1.59
N HIS A 74 6.12 -4.51 0.62
CA HIS A 74 4.87 -3.75 0.77
C HIS A 74 3.72 -4.53 0.15
N CYS A 75 2.59 -4.58 0.84
CA CYS A 75 1.38 -5.19 0.31
C CYS A 75 0.20 -4.21 0.35
N ALA A 76 -0.72 -4.35 -0.60
CA ALA A 76 -1.93 -3.55 -0.65
C ALA A 76 -3.10 -4.34 -1.24
N ALA A 77 -4.31 -3.81 -1.07
CA ALA A 77 -5.52 -4.32 -1.69
C ALA A 77 -6.41 -3.17 -2.17
N ILE A 78 -7.06 -3.38 -3.32
CA ILE A 78 -8.04 -2.46 -3.91
C ILE A 78 -9.36 -3.24 -4.06
N PRO A 79 -10.29 -3.15 -3.09
CA PRO A 79 -11.51 -3.94 -3.10
C PRO A 79 -12.37 -3.74 -4.34
N GLU A 80 -12.50 -2.49 -4.81
CA GLU A 80 -13.29 -2.15 -6.00
C GLU A 80 -12.76 -2.78 -7.30
N LEU A 81 -11.47 -3.11 -7.36
CA LEU A 81 -10.86 -3.81 -8.50
C LEU A 81 -10.65 -5.31 -8.23
N GLY A 82 -10.93 -5.78 -7.02
CA GLY A 82 -10.62 -7.14 -6.58
C GLY A 82 -9.13 -7.49 -6.62
N LEU A 83 -8.25 -6.49 -6.59
CA LEU A 83 -6.81 -6.67 -6.72
C LEU A 83 -6.12 -6.73 -5.36
N GLY A 84 -5.11 -7.59 -5.27
CA GLY A 84 -4.10 -7.57 -4.23
C GLY A 84 -2.74 -7.35 -4.85
N ILE A 85 -1.91 -6.59 -4.16
CA ILE A 85 -0.59 -6.13 -4.62
C ILE A 85 0.42 -6.59 -3.59
N ALA A 86 1.56 -7.10 -4.06
CA ALA A 86 2.72 -7.34 -3.25
C ALA A 86 3.98 -6.99 -4.04
N LEU A 87 4.86 -6.20 -3.45
CA LEU A 87 6.12 -5.79 -4.02
C LEU A 87 7.23 -5.87 -2.98
N LYS A 88 8.47 -5.92 -3.47
CA LYS A 88 9.69 -5.96 -2.67
C LYS A 88 10.68 -5.01 -3.32
N CYS A 89 11.28 -4.15 -2.51
CA CYS A 89 12.49 -3.45 -2.91
C CYS A 89 13.70 -4.35 -2.66
N ASP A 90 14.51 -4.60 -3.69
CA ASP A 90 15.61 -5.55 -3.64
C ASP A 90 16.67 -5.20 -2.59
N ASP A 91 16.98 -3.91 -2.42
CA ASP A 91 17.91 -3.41 -1.41
C ASP A 91 17.32 -3.35 0.01
N GLY A 92 16.04 -3.73 0.17
CA GLY A 92 15.33 -3.74 1.45
C GLY A 92 14.89 -2.37 1.97
N ALA A 93 15.09 -1.28 1.21
CA ALA A 93 14.81 0.07 1.68
C ALA A 93 13.29 0.34 1.79
N GLY A 94 12.80 0.54 3.02
CA GLY A 94 11.39 0.85 3.27
C GLY A 94 10.89 2.12 2.56
N ARG A 95 11.74 3.14 2.44
CA ARG A 95 11.41 4.39 1.71
C ARG A 95 11.10 4.13 0.23
N ALA A 96 11.83 3.20 -0.40
CA ALA A 96 11.60 2.80 -1.78
C ALA A 96 10.33 1.95 -1.90
N GLY A 97 10.09 1.02 -0.97
CA GLY A 97 8.84 0.24 -0.93
C GLY A 97 7.59 1.11 -0.86
N GLY A 98 7.62 2.16 -0.03
CA GLY A 98 6.53 3.15 0.06
C GLY A 98 6.31 3.93 -1.25
N ALA A 99 7.39 4.39 -1.89
CA ALA A 99 7.29 5.09 -3.18
C ALA A 99 6.76 4.17 -4.30
N MET A 100 7.23 2.92 -4.35
CA MET A 100 6.80 1.93 -5.34
C MET A 100 5.31 1.62 -5.22
N VAL A 101 4.80 1.36 -4.00
CA VAL A 101 3.38 1.02 -3.83
C VAL A 101 2.48 2.21 -4.18
N ALA A 102 2.88 3.43 -3.80
CA ALA A 102 2.14 4.64 -4.12
C ALA A 102 2.02 4.84 -5.65
N ALA A 103 3.12 4.65 -6.39
CA ALA A 103 3.12 4.76 -7.85
C ALA A 103 2.22 3.71 -8.52
N VAL A 104 2.30 2.44 -8.07
CA VAL A 104 1.43 1.37 -8.58
C VAL A 104 -0.05 1.68 -8.31
N LEU A 105 -0.38 2.16 -7.11
CA LEU A 105 -1.75 2.55 -6.76
C LEU A 105 -2.24 3.72 -7.64
N ALA A 106 -1.42 4.74 -7.86
CA ALA A 106 -1.74 5.86 -8.75
C ALA A 106 -2.10 5.38 -10.17
N LYS A 107 -1.29 4.46 -10.71
CA LYS A 107 -1.48 3.90 -12.06
C LYS A 107 -2.74 3.04 -12.18
N LEU A 108 -3.05 2.25 -11.15
CA LEU A 108 -4.24 1.39 -11.12
C LEU A 108 -5.53 2.19 -10.90
N LEU A 109 -5.46 3.30 -10.18
CA LEU A 109 -6.60 4.17 -9.85
C LEU A 109 -6.67 5.43 -10.72
N ARG A 110 -5.95 5.47 -11.84
CA ARG A 110 -5.84 6.61 -12.76
C ARG A 110 -7.17 7.13 -13.34
N ALA A 111 -8.25 6.35 -13.26
CA ALA A 111 -9.58 6.79 -13.65
C ALA A 111 -10.10 7.93 -12.74
N ASP A 112 -9.59 8.00 -11.52
CA ASP A 112 -9.78 9.12 -10.60
C ASP A 112 -8.50 9.97 -10.60
N GLU A 113 -8.47 10.99 -11.47
CA GLU A 113 -7.27 11.81 -11.70
C GLU A 113 -6.80 12.54 -10.42
N ALA A 114 -7.74 13.02 -9.60
CA ALA A 114 -7.43 13.71 -8.36
C ALA A 114 -6.75 12.77 -7.36
N LEU A 115 -7.30 11.57 -7.19
CA LEU A 115 -6.68 10.55 -6.33
C LEU A 115 -5.32 10.12 -6.89
N ALA A 116 -5.23 9.84 -8.19
CA ALA A 116 -3.97 9.43 -8.82
C ALA A 116 -2.87 10.49 -8.67
N SER A 117 -3.21 11.78 -8.78
CA SER A 117 -2.28 12.88 -8.51
C SER A 117 -1.78 12.85 -7.06
N LYS A 118 -2.68 12.74 -6.08
CA LYS A 118 -2.33 12.67 -4.65
C LYS A 118 -1.43 11.47 -4.34
N LEU A 119 -1.70 10.31 -4.93
CA LEU A 119 -0.88 9.12 -4.79
C LEU A 119 0.51 9.28 -5.46
N SER A 120 0.58 9.99 -6.58
CA SER A 120 1.83 10.29 -7.28
C SER A 120 2.72 11.26 -6.48
N GLU A 121 2.12 12.22 -5.77
CA GLU A 121 2.83 13.08 -4.81
C GLU A 121 3.42 12.27 -3.66
N LEU A 122 2.65 11.35 -3.08
CA LEU A 122 3.14 10.42 -2.04
C LEU A 122 4.26 9.51 -2.56
N ALA A 123 4.22 9.13 -3.84
CA ALA A 123 5.28 8.35 -4.48
C ALA A 123 6.59 9.15 -4.65
N SER A 124 6.51 10.48 -4.62
CA SER A 124 7.61 11.40 -4.90
C SER A 124 8.02 12.25 -3.69
N ALA A 125 7.90 11.70 -2.48
CA ALA A 125 8.11 12.43 -1.23
C ALA A 125 9.51 13.07 -1.14
N PRO A 126 9.62 14.29 -0.58
CA PRO A 126 10.89 14.95 -0.35
C PRO A 126 11.72 14.20 0.70
N ILE A 127 13.04 14.27 0.57
CA ILE A 127 13.98 13.86 1.62
C ILE A 127 14.39 15.13 2.36
N GLU A 128 14.12 15.14 3.66
CA GLU A 128 14.43 16.27 4.54
C GLU A 128 15.58 15.90 5.49
N ASN A 129 16.41 16.88 5.81
CA ASN A 129 17.41 16.73 6.87
C ASN A 129 16.78 16.96 8.26
N ARG A 130 17.57 16.82 9.32
CA ARG A 130 17.09 17.00 10.71
C ARG A 130 16.51 18.39 11.02
N ASN A 131 16.90 19.41 10.24
CA ASN A 131 16.41 20.79 10.39
C ASN A 131 15.20 21.08 9.48
N GLY A 132 14.64 20.06 8.81
CA GLY A 132 13.50 20.21 7.89
C GLY A 132 13.87 20.77 6.52
N ALA A 133 15.17 20.95 6.20
CA ALA A 133 15.56 21.42 4.88
C ALA A 133 15.46 20.28 3.86
N LYS A 134 14.84 20.55 2.70
CA LYS A 134 14.76 19.62 1.58
C LYS A 134 16.16 19.42 0.98
N VAL A 135 16.65 18.18 1.03
CA VAL A 135 17.99 17.80 0.53
C VAL A 135 17.92 16.78 -0.61
N GLY A 136 16.72 16.33 -0.99
CA GLY A 136 16.51 15.42 -2.10
C GLY A 136 15.04 15.04 -2.27
N GLY A 137 14.79 14.00 -3.07
CA GLY A 137 13.45 13.44 -3.24
C GLY A 137 13.51 12.00 -3.73
N LEU A 138 12.51 11.22 -3.33
CA LEU A 138 12.25 9.91 -3.91
C LEU A 138 11.54 10.11 -5.25
N ARG A 139 11.84 9.27 -6.23
CA ARG A 139 11.15 9.29 -7.53
C ARG A 139 10.99 7.87 -8.05
N PRO A 140 9.76 7.45 -8.42
CA PRO A 140 9.57 6.25 -9.20
C PRO A 140 10.27 6.37 -10.56
N THR A 141 10.75 5.25 -11.09
CA THR A 141 11.30 5.22 -12.45
C THR A 141 10.16 5.27 -13.47
N ALA A 142 10.50 5.58 -14.73
CA ALA A 142 9.53 5.64 -15.82
C ALA A 142 8.72 4.33 -16.02
N ALA A 143 9.23 3.18 -15.55
CA ALA A 143 8.50 1.92 -15.60
C ALA A 143 7.24 1.91 -14.71
N LEU A 144 7.20 2.74 -13.66
CA LEU A 144 6.07 2.87 -12.73
C LEU A 144 5.23 4.13 -12.94
N ASN A 145 5.67 5.05 -13.82
CA ASN A 145 4.90 6.22 -14.24
C ASN A 145 3.90 5.89 -15.36
#